data_AF-A0A2V2BCX7-F1
#
_entry.id   AF-A0A2V2BCX7-F1
#
_cell.length_a   1.000
_cell.length_b   1.000
_cell.length_c   1.000
_cell.angle_alpha   90.00
_cell.angle_beta   90.00
_cell.angle_gamma   90.00
#
_symmetry.space_group_name_H-M   'P 1'
#
loop_
_entity.id
_entity.type
_entity.pdbx_description
1 polymer ?
#
loop_
_entity_poly.entity_id
_entity_poly.type
_entity_poly.pdbx_seq_one_letter_code
_entity_poly.pdbx_strand_id
1 'polypeptide(L)'
;MIPMSKNADTGRAEGPFSAKVLAARLGRYGFTECSMLRAFILCICGDTPGPPELGYIRLKLRECLSRHDDGSAWFTDLRDAEMRASTAYCIVANVQNADGREAEAKN
;
A
#
# COMPACT_ATOMS: atom_id res chain seq x y z
N MET A 1 25.07 34.03 -13.79
CA MET A 1 24.85 32.83 -14.63
C MET A 1 24.95 31.62 -13.71
N ILE A 2 23.81 31.11 -13.25
CA ILE A 2 23.75 30.01 -12.27
C ILE A 2 23.85 28.69 -13.05
N PRO A 3 24.74 27.74 -12.71
CA PRO A 3 24.77 26.47 -13.39
C PRO A 3 23.52 25.66 -13.05
N MET A 4 22.90 25.13 -14.10
CA MET A 4 21.71 24.29 -14.07
C MET A 4 21.94 23.08 -13.16
N SER A 5 21.07 22.94 -12.17
CA SER A 5 21.00 21.74 -11.34
C SER A 5 20.69 20.55 -12.24
N LYS A 6 21.58 19.56 -12.21
CA LYS A 6 21.53 18.33 -12.99
C LYS A 6 20.36 17.50 -12.45
N ASN A 7 19.28 17.40 -13.22
CA ASN A 7 18.14 16.55 -12.89
C ASN A 7 18.64 15.11 -12.79
N ALA A 8 18.81 14.64 -11.56
CA ALA A 8 19.07 13.23 -11.28
C ALA A 8 17.77 12.46 -11.52
N ASP A 9 17.74 11.83 -12.68
CA ASP A 9 16.97 10.63 -12.95
C ASP A 9 16.90 9.71 -11.73
N THR A 10 15.69 9.28 -11.39
CA THR A 10 15.51 7.94 -10.83
C THR A 10 14.12 7.49 -11.23
N GLY A 11 14.05 6.88 -12.41
CA GLY A 11 13.13 5.79 -12.66
C GLY A 11 13.27 4.76 -11.53
N ARG A 12 12.51 4.94 -10.45
CA ARG A 12 12.29 3.89 -9.48
C ARG A 12 11.40 2.88 -10.18
N ALA A 13 12.01 1.77 -10.60
CA ALA A 13 11.32 0.50 -10.73
C ALA A 13 10.35 0.38 -9.54
N GLU A 14 9.08 0.10 -9.83
CA GLU A 14 8.05 -0.09 -8.81
C GLU A 14 8.48 -1.24 -7.89
N GLY A 15 9.15 -0.90 -6.80
CA GLY A 15 9.50 -1.84 -5.77
C GLY A 15 8.25 -2.37 -5.06
N PRO A 16 8.39 -3.46 -4.29
CA PRO A 16 7.30 -4.03 -3.53
C PRO A 16 6.62 -2.96 -2.66
N PHE A 17 5.32 -3.11 -2.47
CA PHE A 17 4.49 -2.22 -1.64
C PHE A 17 5.19 -1.94 -0.30
N SER A 18 5.60 -0.69 -0.07
CA SER A 18 6.32 -0.30 1.15
C SER A 18 5.35 0.27 2.18
N ALA A 19 5.07 -0.52 3.21
CA ALA A 19 4.20 -0.10 4.30
C ALA A 19 4.75 1.13 5.03
N LYS A 20 6.06 1.20 5.28
CA LYS A 20 6.70 2.36 5.93
C LYS A 20 6.49 3.66 5.15
N VAL A 21 6.63 3.61 3.82
CA VAL A 21 6.36 4.77 2.96
C VAL A 21 4.88 5.15 3.03
N LEU A 22 3.98 4.16 3.04
CA LEU A 22 2.55 4.44 3.23
C LEU A 22 2.28 5.11 4.58
N ALA A 23 2.84 4.62 5.69
CA ALA A 23 2.66 5.22 7.01
C ALA A 23 3.13 6.68 7.09
N ALA A 24 4.23 7.02 6.41
CA ALA A 24 4.67 8.40 6.29
C ALA A 24 3.66 9.26 5.52
N ARG A 25 3.11 8.75 4.41
CA ARG A 25 2.10 9.45 3.60
C ARG A 25 0.79 9.66 4.35
N LEU A 26 0.34 8.66 5.10
CA LEU A 26 -0.89 8.69 5.91
C LEU A 26 -0.87 9.79 6.97
N GLY A 27 0.31 10.16 7.48
CA GLY A 27 0.45 11.24 8.47
C GLY A 27 0.06 12.63 7.95
N ARG A 28 -0.10 12.81 6.64
CA ARG A 28 -0.59 14.06 6.04
C ARG A 28 -2.12 14.18 6.07
N TYR A 29 -2.83 13.08 6.36
CA TYR A 29 -4.28 13.04 6.38
C TYR A 29 -4.78 13.08 7.82
N GLY A 30 -5.76 13.94 8.09
CA GLY A 30 -6.38 14.08 9.42
C GLY A 30 -7.51 13.09 9.71
N PHE A 31 -7.69 12.06 8.89
CA PHE A 31 -8.81 11.11 9.01
C PHE A 31 -8.51 9.99 10.00
N THR A 32 -9.56 9.52 10.68
CA THR A 32 -9.46 8.43 11.66
C THR A 32 -8.97 7.13 11.02
N GLU A 33 -9.45 6.81 9.82
CA GLU A 33 -9.07 5.66 9.02
C GLU A 33 -7.56 5.68 8.70
N CYS A 34 -7.05 6.86 8.31
CA CYS A 34 -5.62 7.05 8.05
C CYS A 34 -4.78 6.90 9.33
N SER A 35 -5.27 7.42 10.46
CA SER A 35 -4.59 7.31 11.76
C SER A 35 -4.54 5.87 12.27
N MET A 36 -5.66 5.14 12.19
CA MET A 36 -5.74 3.72 12.55
C MET A 36 -4.84 2.88 11.64
N LEU A 37 -4.89 3.11 10.33
CA LEU A 37 -4.07 2.39 9.37
C LEU A 37 -2.58 2.65 9.58
N ARG A 38 -2.20 3.90 9.88
CA ARG A 38 -0.82 4.26 10.22
C ARG A 38 -0.34 3.54 11.48
N ALA A 39 -1.16 3.50 12.53
CA ALA A 39 -0.84 2.76 13.75
C ALA A 39 -0.68 1.26 13.49
N PHE A 40 -1.60 0.66 12.72
CA PHE A 40 -1.52 -0.73 12.31
C PHE A 40 -0.20 -1.02 11.58
N ILE A 41 0.19 -0.19 10.61
CA ILE A 41 1.45 -0.38 9.88
C ILE A 41 2.66 -0.32 10.81
N LEU A 42 2.72 0.68 11.69
CA LEU A 42 3.88 0.90 12.56
C LEU A 42 4.01 -0.15 13.66
N CYS A 43 2.88 -0.71 14.12
CA CYS A 43 2.87 -1.65 15.24
C CYS A 43 2.78 -3.12 14.81
N ILE A 44 2.22 -3.43 13.65
CA ILE A 44 1.84 -4.80 13.25
C ILE A 44 2.57 -5.29 12.00
N CYS A 45 2.64 -4.49 10.93
CA CYS A 45 3.07 -4.98 9.60
C CYS A 45 4.54 -5.39 9.47
N GLY A 46 5.40 -5.09 10.46
CA GLY A 46 6.85 -5.30 10.35
C GLY A 46 7.45 -4.61 9.11
N ASP A 47 8.46 -5.23 8.51
CA ASP A 47 9.11 -4.70 7.30
C ASP A 47 8.34 -5.01 6.01
N THR A 48 7.70 -6.18 5.94
CA THR A 48 7.00 -6.68 4.75
C THR A 48 5.60 -7.19 5.13
N PRO A 49 4.53 -6.51 4.72
CA PRO A 49 3.16 -6.96 5.00
C PRO A 49 2.85 -8.30 4.33
N GLY A 50 2.30 -9.24 5.09
CA GLY A 50 1.75 -10.48 4.57
C GLY A 50 0.35 -10.30 3.96
N PRO A 51 -0.26 -11.39 3.47
CA PRO A 51 -1.60 -11.36 2.90
C PRO A 51 -2.69 -10.76 3.81
N PRO A 52 -2.81 -11.12 5.11
CA PRO A 52 -3.84 -10.52 5.97
C PRO A 52 -3.58 -9.04 6.23
N GLU A 53 -2.32 -8.63 6.37
CA GLU A 53 -1.95 -7.22 6.52
C GLU A 53 -2.29 -6.41 5.26
N LEU A 54 -1.95 -6.92 4.08
CA LEU A 54 -2.29 -6.29 2.79
C LEU A 54 -3.81 -6.19 2.62
N GLY A 55 -4.56 -7.22 3.04
CA GLY A 55 -6.02 -7.21 3.03
C GLY A 55 -6.60 -6.11 3.91
N TYR A 56 -6.09 -5.97 5.13
CA TYR A 56 -6.51 -4.92 6.06
C TYR A 56 -6.15 -3.51 5.55
N ILE A 57 -4.94 -3.34 5.03
CA ILE A 57 -4.48 -2.08 4.45
C ILE A 57 -5.39 -1.65 3.30
N ARG A 58 -5.67 -2.55 2.35
CA ARG A 58 -6.57 -2.29 1.23
C ARG A 58 -7.97 -1.90 1.72
N LEU A 59 -8.50 -2.63 2.69
CA LEU A 59 -9.83 -2.37 3.25
C LEU A 59 -9.92 -0.96 3.84
N LYS A 60 -8.94 -0.54 4.65
CA LYS A 60 -8.94 0.78 5.28
C LYS A 60 -8.71 1.93 4.32
N LEU A 61 -7.91 1.73 3.27
CA LEU A 61 -7.75 2.72 2.21
C LEU A 61 -9.06 2.94 1.44
N ARG A 62 -9.76 1.84 1.10
CA ARG A 62 -11.07 1.92 0.43
C ARG A 62 -12.13 2.60 1.30
N GLU A 63 -12.18 2.27 2.59
CA GLU A 63 -13.09 2.90 3.54
C GLU A 63 -12.85 4.42 3.58
N CYS A 64 -11.58 4.84 3.72
CA CYS A 64 -11.21 6.26 3.72
C CYS A 64 -11.62 6.97 2.42
N LEU A 65 -11.29 6.38 1.26
CA LEU A 65 -11.62 6.96 -0.04
C LEU A 65 -13.13 7.03 -0.25
N SER A 66 -13.89 6.00 0.10
CA SER A 66 -15.36 6.00 -0.07
C SER A 66 -16.08 7.08 0.73
N ARG A 67 -15.49 7.53 1.85
CA ARG A 67 -16.09 8.51 2.75
C ARG A 67 -15.64 9.94 2.47
N HIS A 68 -14.40 10.11 2.01
CA HIS A 68 -13.76 11.42 1.96
C HIS A 68 -13.28 11.84 0.58
N ASP A 69 -13.06 10.91 -0.35
CA ASP A 69 -12.57 11.26 -1.68
C ASP A 69 -13.63 12.05 -2.44
N ASP A 70 -13.29 13.28 -2.79
CA ASP A 70 -14.10 14.21 -3.58
C ASP A 70 -13.65 14.26 -5.05
N GLY A 71 -12.72 13.40 -5.45
CA GLY A 71 -12.12 13.37 -6.79
C GLY A 71 -10.99 14.37 -6.98
N SER A 72 -10.68 15.22 -5.99
CA SER A 72 -9.60 16.19 -6.09
C SER A 72 -8.21 15.53 -6.12
N ALA A 73 -7.21 16.29 -6.55
CA ALA A 73 -5.81 15.85 -6.57
C ALA A 73 -5.24 15.55 -5.16
N TRP A 74 -5.89 16.05 -4.10
CA TRP A 74 -5.49 15.79 -2.70
C TRP A 74 -5.48 14.28 -2.36
N PHE A 75 -6.36 13.50 -2.99
CA PHE A 75 -6.51 12.07 -2.75
C PHE A 75 -5.70 11.18 -3.71
N THR A 76 -4.98 11.75 -4.68
CA THR A 76 -4.21 10.96 -5.66
C THR A 76 -3.23 10.01 -4.99
N ASP A 77 -2.52 10.49 -3.97
CA ASP A 77 -1.58 9.65 -3.22
C ASP A 77 -2.25 8.47 -2.49
N LEU A 78 -3.49 8.63 -2.03
CA LEU A 78 -4.28 7.57 -1.39
C LEU A 78 -4.84 6.58 -2.41
N ARG A 79 -5.29 7.06 -3.58
CA ARG A 79 -5.71 6.20 -4.69
C ARG A 79 -4.56 5.34 -5.21
N ASP A 80 -3.37 5.91 -5.37
CA ASP A 80 -2.16 5.17 -5.75
C ASP A 80 -1.74 4.15 -4.69
N ALA A 81 -1.92 4.48 -3.40
CA ALA A 81 -1.68 3.54 -2.31
C ALA A 81 -2.67 2.37 -2.33
N GLU A 82 -3.96 2.64 -2.54
CA GLU A 82 -5.01 1.61 -2.63
C GLU A 82 -4.75 0.67 -3.80
N MET A 83 -4.42 1.23 -4.97
CA MET A 83 -4.11 0.45 -6.17
C MET A 83 -2.93 -0.49 -5.93
N ARG A 84 -1.82 0.02 -5.38
CA ARG A 84 -0.65 -0.82 -5.09
C ARG A 84 -0.92 -1.88 -4.02
N ALA A 85 -1.68 -1.54 -2.97
CA ALA A 85 -2.09 -2.51 -1.95
C ALA A 85 -2.98 -3.61 -2.56
N SER A 86 -3.91 -3.24 -3.45
CA SER A 86 -4.76 -4.16 -4.20
C SER A 86 -3.96 -5.11 -5.08
N THR A 87 -3.00 -4.58 -5.86
CA THR A 87 -2.12 -5.38 -6.71
C THR A 87 -1.29 -6.35 -5.88
N ALA A 88 -0.65 -5.87 -4.80
CA ALA A 88 0.14 -6.70 -3.90
C ALA A 88 -0.70 -7.82 -3.26
N TYR A 89 -1.89 -7.49 -2.79
CA TYR A 89 -2.82 -8.48 -2.23
C TYR A 89 -3.18 -9.56 -3.25
N CYS A 90 -3.51 -9.20 -4.49
CA CYS A 90 -3.85 -10.16 -5.54
C CYS A 90 -2.68 -11.09 -5.87
N ILE A 91 -1.46 -10.56 -5.95
CA ILE A 91 -0.26 -11.38 -6.20
C ILE A 91 -0.08 -12.40 -5.07
N VAL A 92 -0.10 -11.94 -3.82
CA VAL A 92 0.15 -12.80 -2.66
C VAL A 92 -0.98 -13.82 -2.46
N ALA A 93 -2.25 -13.41 -2.62
CA ALA A 93 -3.39 -14.31 -2.51
C ALA A 93 -3.37 -15.41 -3.59
N ASN A 94 -2.96 -15.08 -4.82
CA ASN A 94 -2.83 -16.07 -5.89
C ASN A 94 -1.69 -17.06 -5.65
N VAL A 95 -0.58 -16.62 -5.03
CA VAL A 95 0.52 -17.50 -4.63
C VAL A 95 0.09 -18.49 -3.54
N GLN A 96 -0.64 -18.03 -2.52
CA GLN A 96 -1.17 -18.92 -1.47
C GLN A 96 -2.13 -19.98 -2.03
N ASN A 97 -2.96 -19.61 -3.01
CA ASN A 97 -3.88 -20.55 -3.67
C ASN A 97 -3.17 -21.56 -4.58
N ALA A 98 -1.92 -21.32 -4.99
CA ALA A 98 -1.12 -22.26 -5.77
C ALA A 98 -0.45 -23.28 -4.85
N ASP A 99 0.16 -22.83 -3.76
CA ASP A 99 0.84 -23.67 -2.77
C ASP A 99 -0.13 -24.65 -2.09
N GLY A 100 -1.34 -24.19 -1.75
CA GLY A 100 -2.39 -25.04 -1.16
C GLY A 100 -2.89 -26.16 -2.09
N ARG A 101 -2.85 -25.96 -3.41
CA ARG A 101 -3.26 -26.98 -4.40
C ARG A 101 -2.19 -28.05 -4.63
N GLU A 102 -0.91 -27.69 -4.54
CA GLU A 102 0.19 -28.66 -4.63
C GLU A 102 0.29 -29.55 -3.37
N ALA A 103 -0.11 -29.03 -2.20
CA ALA A 103 -0.17 -29.81 -0.96
C ALA A 103 -1.29 -30.86 -0.97
N GLU A 104 -2.44 -30.57 -1.61
CA GLU A 104 -3.58 -31.50 -1.70
C GLU A 104 -3.35 -32.64 -2.72
N ALA A 105 -2.59 -32.39 -3.78
CA ALA A 105 -2.30 -33.39 -4.82
C ALA A 105 -1.30 -34.49 -4.40
N LYS A 106 -0.74 -34.42 -3.19
CA LYS A 106 0.26 -35.37 -2.66
C LYS A 106 -0.27 -36.24 -1.50
N ASN A 107 -1.57 -36.19 -1.22
CA ASN A 107 -2.21 -36.97 -0.15
C ASN A 107 -3.17 -38.04 -0.70
#